data_AF-A0A832CV83-F1
#
_entry.id   AF-A0A832CV83-F1
#
_cell.length_a   1.000
_cell.length_b   1.000
_cell.length_c   1.000
_cell.angle_alpha   90.00
_cell.angle_beta   90.00
_cell.angle_gamma   90.00
#
_symmetry.space_group_name_H-M   'P 1'
#
loop_
_entity.id
_entity.type
_entity.pdbx_description
1 polymer ?
#
loop_
_entity_poly.entity_id
_entity_poly.type
_entity_poly.pdbx_seq_one_letter_code
_entity_poly.pdbx_strand_id
1 'polypeptide(L)'
;MGEVRVYIHTSCYSSYSVVKYLNSKGLLGKVRLVNVVNPLVAIYDNVISVPWVTVDGEPVATDPVSGGEIEGIIRGDYRASIGDPVKAFLDAVLSSSYASSIALLHGSLRPLILGFFVKAAIRYPYSGLDVGSVLDSLREEASSLYESLEFSLAKVVSVAYIRELYWASKRSIAVNSIKSRIDEVSLTLWLLAKASIGRAGIPVDPVAGINRDGVALTVSILEASWEKILDRVKREQEAIYSDREYIDISLKSI
;
A
#
# COMPACT_ATOMS: atom_id res chain seq x y z
N MET A 1 5.54 -28.11 -2.78
CA MET A 1 5.39 -26.78 -2.20
C MET A 1 5.20 -25.82 -3.36
N GLY A 2 4.17 -24.98 -3.29
CA GLY A 2 3.85 -24.07 -4.38
C GLY A 2 4.94 -23.05 -4.68
N GLU A 3 4.89 -22.44 -5.86
CA GLU A 3 5.76 -21.31 -6.21
C GLU A 3 5.38 -20.10 -5.34
N VAL A 4 6.29 -19.68 -4.45
CA VAL A 4 6.12 -18.45 -3.66
C VAL A 4 6.64 -17.27 -4.46
N ARG A 5 5.75 -16.33 -4.81
CA ARG A 5 6.15 -15.05 -5.41
C ARG A 5 5.98 -13.92 -4.41
N VAL A 6 6.95 -13.01 -4.38
CA VAL A 6 6.92 -11.80 -3.57
C VAL A 6 7.05 -10.59 -4.49
N TYR A 7 5.96 -9.86 -4.65
CA TYR A 7 5.93 -8.63 -5.42
C TYR A 7 6.44 -7.48 -4.56
N ILE A 8 7.39 -6.73 -5.10
CA ILE A 8 8.09 -5.66 -4.41
C ILE A 8 8.15 -4.42 -5.29
N HIS A 9 8.35 -3.26 -4.67
CA HIS A 9 8.77 -2.07 -5.40
C HIS A 9 10.04 -1.49 -4.76
N THR A 10 10.99 -1.08 -5.61
CA THR A 10 12.31 -0.64 -5.16
C THR A 10 12.26 0.51 -4.15
N SER A 11 11.26 1.40 -4.24
CA SER A 11 11.13 2.55 -3.32
C SER A 11 10.30 2.28 -2.06
N CYS A 12 9.74 1.08 -1.88
CA CYS A 12 8.90 0.72 -0.73
C CYS A 12 9.75 0.24 0.45
N TYR A 13 9.58 0.87 1.61
CA TYR A 13 10.31 0.50 2.82
C TYR A 13 9.93 -0.90 3.34
N SER A 14 8.65 -1.27 3.33
CA SER A 14 8.21 -2.62 3.71
C SER A 14 8.81 -3.68 2.79
N SER A 15 8.90 -3.41 1.48
CA SER A 15 9.61 -4.29 0.52
C SER A 15 11.09 -4.41 0.85
N TYR A 16 11.75 -3.28 1.16
CA TYR A 16 13.13 -3.26 1.62
C TYR A 16 13.35 -4.16 2.84
N SER A 17 12.52 -4.02 3.88
CA SER A 17 12.62 -4.84 5.09
C SER A 17 12.45 -6.34 4.82
N VAL A 18 11.47 -6.71 3.98
CA VAL A 18 11.23 -8.11 3.58
C VAL A 18 12.43 -8.69 2.81
N VAL A 19 12.92 -7.99 1.79
CA VAL A 19 14.03 -8.47 0.96
C VAL A 19 15.31 -8.61 1.78
N LYS A 20 15.63 -7.65 2.65
CA LYS A 20 16.80 -7.73 3.54
C LYS A 20 16.70 -8.93 4.47
N TYR A 21 15.51 -9.17 5.04
CA TYR A 21 15.29 -10.34 5.88
C TYR A 21 15.55 -11.64 5.11
N LEU A 22 14.91 -11.82 3.96
CA LEU A 22 15.05 -13.03 3.15
C LEU A 22 16.50 -13.24 2.68
N ASN A 23 17.22 -12.17 2.32
CA ASN A 23 18.63 -12.24 1.97
C ASN A 23 19.48 -12.72 3.16
N SER A 24 19.28 -12.12 4.34
CA SER A 24 20.02 -12.49 5.55
C SER A 24 19.80 -13.94 6.01
N LYS A 25 18.67 -14.55 5.60
CA LYS A 25 18.33 -15.94 5.87
C LYS A 25 18.71 -16.90 4.74
N GLY A 26 19.28 -16.41 3.63
CA GLY A 26 19.59 -17.21 2.45
C GLY A 26 18.35 -17.76 1.73
N LEU A 27 17.19 -17.09 1.88
CA LEU A 27 15.90 -17.56 1.37
C LEU A 27 15.53 -16.97 0.00
N LEU A 28 16.30 -16.04 -0.54
CA LEU A 28 16.01 -15.45 -1.86
C LEU A 28 15.90 -16.49 -2.98
N GLY A 29 16.71 -17.55 -2.94
CA GLY A 29 16.63 -18.65 -3.91
C GLY A 29 15.40 -19.57 -3.75
N LYS A 30 14.52 -19.30 -2.78
CA LYS A 30 13.28 -20.05 -2.50
C LYS A 30 12.02 -19.27 -2.85
N VAL A 31 12.16 -18.02 -3.26
CA VAL A 31 11.05 -17.18 -3.71
C VAL A 31 11.36 -16.64 -5.09
N ARG A 32 10.31 -16.36 -5.86
CA ARG A 32 10.42 -15.52 -7.04
C ARG A 32 10.11 -14.08 -6.64
N LEU A 33 11.14 -13.25 -6.56
CA LEU A 33 10.93 -11.81 -6.43
C LEU A 33 10.41 -11.26 -7.76
N VAL A 34 9.39 -10.40 -7.69
CA VAL A 34 8.80 -9.74 -8.86
C VAL A 34 8.78 -8.25 -8.60
N ASN A 35 9.55 -7.48 -9.35
CA ASN A 35 9.54 -6.02 -9.19
C ASN A 35 8.42 -5.40 -10.02
N VAL A 36 7.50 -4.67 -9.36
CA VAL A 36 6.31 -4.08 -10.00
C VAL A 36 6.57 -2.72 -10.66
N VAL A 37 7.82 -2.38 -10.98
CA VAL A 37 8.15 -1.20 -11.79
C VAL A 37 7.41 -1.23 -13.14
N ASN A 38 7.15 -2.42 -13.71
CA ASN A 38 6.20 -2.57 -14.80
C ASN A 38 4.76 -2.64 -14.23
N PRO A 39 3.94 -1.60 -14.41
CA PRO A 39 2.60 -1.54 -13.82
C PRO A 39 1.66 -2.62 -14.38
N LEU A 40 1.90 -3.13 -15.60
CA LEU A 40 1.05 -4.16 -16.20
C LEU A 40 1.15 -5.51 -15.48
N VAL A 41 2.32 -5.81 -14.91
CA VAL A 41 2.52 -7.04 -14.10
C VAL A 41 1.65 -6.97 -12.85
N ALA A 42 1.67 -5.83 -12.14
CA ALA A 42 0.84 -5.64 -10.96
C ALA A 42 -0.65 -5.76 -11.27
N ILE A 43 -1.10 -5.18 -12.39
CA ILE A 43 -2.51 -5.24 -12.80
C ILE A 43 -2.92 -6.68 -13.13
N TYR A 44 -2.11 -7.41 -13.90
CA TYR A 44 -2.42 -8.78 -14.30
C TYR A 44 -2.55 -9.72 -13.09
N ASP A 45 -1.67 -9.55 -12.09
CA ASP A 45 -1.64 -10.37 -10.87
C ASP A 45 -2.49 -9.81 -9.71
N ASN A 46 -3.34 -8.80 -9.96
CA ASN A 46 -4.19 -8.14 -8.96
C ASN A 46 -3.43 -7.58 -7.74
N VAL A 47 -2.22 -7.09 -7.94
CA VAL A 47 -1.37 -6.50 -6.90
C VAL A 47 -1.73 -5.04 -6.71
N ILE A 48 -2.30 -4.71 -5.54
CA ILE A 48 -2.72 -3.33 -5.20
C ILE A 48 -1.91 -2.70 -4.05
N SER A 49 -0.95 -3.45 -3.50
CA SER A 49 -0.02 -3.01 -2.46
C SER A 49 1.29 -3.77 -2.61
N VAL A 50 2.36 -3.27 -2.00
CA VAL A 50 3.63 -3.99 -1.91
C VAL A 50 4.22 -3.82 -0.50
N PRO A 51 4.84 -4.86 0.08
CA PRO A 51 4.99 -6.20 -0.47
C PRO A 51 3.67 -6.96 -0.59
N TRP A 52 3.58 -7.81 -1.61
CA TRP A 52 2.45 -8.70 -1.85
C TRP A 52 2.97 -10.11 -2.10
N VAL A 53 2.28 -11.12 -1.56
CA VAL A 53 2.76 -12.50 -1.59
C VAL A 53 1.68 -13.38 -2.20
N THR A 54 2.09 -14.22 -3.15
CA THR A 54 1.24 -15.25 -3.73
C THR A 54 1.88 -16.62 -3.62
N VAL A 55 1.07 -17.66 -3.49
CA VAL A 55 1.48 -19.07 -3.59
C VAL A 55 0.67 -19.71 -4.69
N ASP A 56 1.33 -20.26 -5.72
CA ASP A 56 0.68 -20.83 -6.91
C ASP A 56 -0.33 -19.88 -7.57
N GLY A 57 -0.04 -18.57 -7.53
CA GLY A 57 -0.89 -17.52 -8.11
C GLY A 57 -2.00 -17.00 -7.18
N GLU A 58 -2.28 -17.67 -6.06
CA GLU A 58 -3.29 -17.20 -5.10
C GLU A 58 -2.69 -16.19 -4.11
N PRO A 59 -3.34 -15.04 -3.85
CA PRO A 59 -2.90 -14.09 -2.83
C PRO A 59 -2.96 -14.68 -1.43
N VAL A 60 -1.84 -14.58 -0.69
CA VAL A 60 -1.73 -15.16 0.64
C VAL A 60 -1.29 -14.18 1.71
N ALA A 61 -0.67 -13.06 1.34
CA ALA A 61 -0.31 -11.99 2.27
C ALA A 61 -0.12 -10.66 1.53
N THR A 62 -0.35 -9.56 2.23
CA THR A 62 -0.08 -8.18 1.79
C THR A 62 0.44 -7.39 2.98
N ASP A 63 1.04 -6.24 2.73
CA ASP A 63 1.46 -5.32 3.80
C ASP A 63 0.29 -4.98 4.74
N PRO A 64 0.47 -4.99 6.08
CA PRO A 64 1.70 -5.32 6.80
C PRO A 64 2.07 -6.81 6.69
N VAL A 65 3.28 -7.12 6.19
CA VAL A 65 3.82 -8.50 6.17
C VAL A 65 5.32 -8.50 6.46
N SER A 66 5.73 -9.39 7.33
CA SER A 66 7.12 -9.54 7.77
C SER A 66 7.87 -10.62 7.00
N GLY A 67 9.20 -10.52 6.98
CA GLY A 67 10.05 -11.57 6.41
C GLY A 67 9.91 -12.92 7.14
N GLY A 68 9.59 -12.91 8.45
CA GLY A 68 9.36 -14.13 9.23
C GLY A 68 8.08 -14.87 8.82
N GLU A 69 7.02 -14.14 8.48
CA GLU A 69 5.80 -14.74 7.91
C GLU A 69 6.10 -15.41 6.57
N ILE A 70 6.86 -14.73 5.70
CA ILE A 70 7.25 -15.28 4.40
C ILE A 70 8.18 -16.49 4.57
N GLU A 71 9.12 -16.46 5.52
CA GLU A 71 9.95 -17.62 5.87
C GLU A 71 9.09 -18.82 6.31
N GLY A 72 8.08 -18.61 7.16
CA GLY A 72 7.18 -19.68 7.57
C GLY A 72 6.37 -20.24 6.39
N ILE A 73 5.96 -19.38 5.46
CA ILE A 73 5.27 -19.79 4.23
C ILE A 73 6.19 -20.67 3.36
N ILE A 74 7.45 -20.25 3.19
CA ILE A 74 8.49 -21.02 2.48
C ILE A 74 8.80 -22.35 3.17
N ARG A 75 8.63 -22.46 4.49
CA ARG A 75 8.88 -23.71 5.23
C ARG A 75 7.65 -24.61 5.32
N GLY A 76 6.46 -24.09 5.03
CA GLY A 76 5.20 -24.80 5.18
C GLY A 76 4.72 -24.92 6.63
N ASP A 77 5.35 -24.21 7.56
CA ASP A 77 5.00 -24.21 8.99
C ASP A 77 4.26 -22.94 9.44
N TYR A 78 4.03 -21.97 8.54
CA TYR A 78 3.25 -20.77 8.85
C TYR A 78 1.84 -21.11 9.33
N ARG A 79 1.43 -20.43 10.40
CA ARG A 79 0.09 -20.45 10.98
C ARG A 79 -0.30 -19.01 11.21
N ALA A 80 -1.34 -18.54 10.53
CA ALA A 80 -1.75 -17.15 10.68
C ALA A 80 -2.46 -16.97 12.03
N SER A 81 -2.06 -15.95 12.77
CA SER A 81 -2.75 -15.50 13.98
C SER A 81 -3.48 -14.20 13.66
N ILE A 82 -4.62 -14.34 12.99
CA ILE A 82 -5.49 -13.20 12.69
C ILE A 82 -6.50 -13.09 13.83
N GLY A 83 -6.37 -12.02 14.61
CA GLY A 83 -7.34 -11.71 15.67
C GLY A 83 -8.67 -11.29 15.06
N ASP A 84 -8.77 -10.02 14.69
CA ASP A 84 -9.95 -9.48 14.01
C ASP A 84 -9.69 -9.37 12.49
N PRO A 85 -10.45 -10.10 11.64
CA PRO A 85 -10.29 -10.04 10.19
C PRO A 85 -10.66 -8.69 9.58
N VAL A 86 -11.62 -7.97 10.17
CA VAL A 86 -11.98 -6.60 9.74
C VAL A 86 -10.80 -5.69 10.00
N LYS A 87 -10.25 -5.71 11.23
CA LYS A 87 -9.04 -4.95 11.55
C LYS A 87 -7.87 -5.31 10.62
N ALA A 88 -7.63 -6.59 10.33
CA ALA A 88 -6.56 -7.02 9.43
C ALA A 88 -6.71 -6.43 8.02
N PHE A 89 -7.94 -6.33 7.51
CA PHE A 89 -8.24 -5.64 6.25
C PHE A 89 -7.96 -4.13 6.33
N LEU A 90 -8.40 -3.47 7.40
CA LEU A 90 -8.19 -2.03 7.59
C LEU A 90 -6.71 -1.67 7.73
N ASP A 91 -5.94 -2.50 8.45
CA ASP A 91 -4.49 -2.38 8.55
C ASP A 91 -3.84 -2.51 7.16
N ALA A 92 -4.31 -3.44 6.31
CA ALA A 92 -3.83 -3.59 4.94
C ALA A 92 -4.16 -2.37 4.05
N VAL A 93 -5.34 -1.78 4.22
CA VAL A 93 -5.72 -0.53 3.53
C VAL A 93 -4.77 0.62 3.93
N LEU A 94 -4.51 0.79 5.22
CA LEU A 94 -3.66 1.84 5.76
C LEU A 94 -2.16 1.66 5.41
N SER A 95 -1.73 0.41 5.21
CA SER A 95 -0.37 0.12 4.73
C SER A 95 -0.19 0.33 3.22
N SER A 96 -1.26 0.44 2.44
CA SER A 96 -1.20 0.71 1.01
C SER A 96 -1.50 2.16 0.69
N SER A 97 -0.50 2.88 0.15
CA SER A 97 -0.72 4.27 -0.32
C SER A 97 -1.77 4.35 -1.43
N TYR A 98 -1.90 3.32 -2.27
CA TYR A 98 -2.88 3.27 -3.35
C TYR A 98 -4.28 3.00 -2.81
N ALA A 99 -4.43 1.98 -1.95
CA ALA A 99 -5.73 1.67 -1.34
C ALA A 99 -6.23 2.84 -0.48
N SER A 100 -5.36 3.43 0.35
CA SER A 100 -5.71 4.61 1.15
C SER A 100 -6.16 5.80 0.28
N SER A 101 -5.54 6.00 -0.89
CA SER A 101 -5.93 7.08 -1.81
C SER A 101 -7.29 6.82 -2.47
N ILE A 102 -7.59 5.56 -2.83
CA ILE A 102 -8.91 5.18 -3.33
C ILE A 102 -9.98 5.43 -2.26
N ALA A 103 -9.74 4.93 -1.04
CA ALA A 103 -10.70 5.08 0.06
C ALA A 103 -11.00 6.55 0.35
N LEU A 104 -9.95 7.38 0.46
CA LEU A 104 -10.08 8.81 0.72
C LEU A 104 -10.79 9.53 -0.43
N LEU A 105 -10.40 9.27 -1.70
CA LEU A 105 -11.00 9.92 -2.87
C LEU A 105 -12.51 9.69 -2.94
N HIS A 106 -12.94 8.44 -2.69
CA HIS A 106 -14.34 8.03 -2.77
C HIS A 106 -15.13 8.29 -1.49
N GLY A 107 -14.49 8.66 -0.38
CA GLY A 107 -15.14 8.74 0.93
C GLY A 107 -15.73 7.38 1.37
N SER A 108 -15.12 6.27 0.94
CA SER A 108 -15.70 4.94 1.13
C SER A 108 -14.67 3.82 0.98
N LEU A 109 -14.81 2.77 1.81
CA LEU A 109 -14.04 1.53 1.66
C LEU A 109 -14.61 0.61 0.56
N ARG A 110 -15.84 0.82 0.09
CA ARG A 110 -16.53 -0.10 -0.85
C ARG A 110 -15.71 -0.47 -2.09
N PRO A 111 -14.99 0.45 -2.76
CA PRO A 111 -14.18 0.09 -3.93
C PRO A 111 -13.04 -0.90 -3.62
N LEU A 112 -12.66 -1.07 -2.35
CA LEU A 112 -11.55 -1.91 -1.91
C LEU A 112 -12.00 -3.25 -1.34
N ILE A 113 -13.31 -3.48 -1.14
CA ILE A 113 -13.84 -4.73 -0.60
C ILE A 113 -13.87 -5.78 -1.73
N LEU A 114 -12.66 -6.19 -2.14
CA LEU A 114 -12.38 -7.11 -3.23
C LEU A 114 -11.89 -8.43 -2.66
N GLY A 115 -12.38 -9.56 -3.19
CA GLY A 115 -12.08 -10.89 -2.66
C GLY A 115 -10.57 -11.20 -2.58
N PHE A 116 -9.80 -10.81 -3.61
CA PHE A 116 -8.35 -11.03 -3.62
C PHE A 116 -7.62 -10.19 -2.56
N PHE A 117 -8.10 -8.98 -2.28
CA PHE A 117 -7.48 -8.13 -1.27
C PHE A 117 -7.81 -8.58 0.14
N VAL A 118 -9.06 -8.97 0.38
CA VAL A 118 -9.47 -9.58 1.65
C VAL A 118 -8.69 -10.87 1.89
N LYS A 119 -8.57 -11.76 0.89
CA LYS A 119 -7.74 -12.98 0.98
C LYS A 119 -6.32 -12.69 1.44
N ALA A 120 -5.65 -11.73 0.79
CA ALA A 120 -4.29 -11.34 1.16
C ALA A 120 -4.23 -10.74 2.57
N ALA A 121 -5.18 -9.87 2.93
CA ALA A 121 -5.21 -9.20 4.22
C ALA A 121 -5.47 -10.16 5.38
N ILE A 122 -6.32 -11.18 5.22
CA ILE A 122 -6.63 -12.14 6.29
C ILE A 122 -5.76 -13.40 6.22
N ARG A 123 -4.75 -13.42 5.35
CA ARG A 123 -3.83 -14.55 5.18
C ARG A 123 -4.60 -15.85 4.93
N TYR A 124 -5.59 -15.78 4.05
CA TYR A 124 -6.69 -16.74 3.92
C TYR A 124 -6.28 -18.23 3.99
N PRO A 125 -5.28 -18.72 3.22
CA PRO A 125 -4.92 -20.14 3.24
C PRO A 125 -4.39 -20.64 4.58
N TYR A 126 -4.04 -19.73 5.49
CA TYR A 126 -3.36 -20.02 6.76
C TYR A 126 -4.17 -19.62 7.99
N SER A 127 -5.29 -18.90 7.82
CA SER A 127 -6.11 -18.41 8.93
C SER A 127 -7.34 -19.27 9.20
N GLY A 128 -7.78 -20.09 8.23
CA GLY A 128 -9.00 -20.89 8.36
C GLY A 128 -10.30 -20.06 8.37
N LEU A 129 -10.20 -18.77 8.03
CA LEU A 129 -11.33 -17.84 7.98
C LEU A 129 -12.12 -18.01 6.67
N ASP A 130 -13.44 -17.86 6.76
CA ASP A 130 -14.30 -17.79 5.58
C ASP A 130 -14.28 -16.39 4.95
N VAL A 131 -13.81 -16.29 3.71
CA VAL A 131 -13.69 -15.02 2.98
C VAL A 131 -15.06 -14.40 2.73
N GLY A 132 -16.10 -15.22 2.49
CA GLY A 132 -17.45 -14.73 2.24
C GLY A 132 -18.00 -13.95 3.42
N SER A 133 -17.93 -14.55 4.61
CA SER A 133 -18.37 -13.94 5.86
C SER A 133 -17.63 -12.62 6.14
N VAL A 134 -16.30 -12.57 5.93
CA VAL A 134 -15.52 -11.33 6.11
C VAL A 134 -15.93 -10.25 5.12
N LEU A 135 -16.15 -10.61 3.84
CA LEU A 135 -16.63 -9.67 2.82
C LEU A 135 -18.00 -9.09 3.20
N ASP A 136 -18.90 -9.91 3.74
CA ASP A 136 -20.23 -9.47 4.10
C ASP A 136 -20.19 -8.51 5.30
N SER A 137 -19.44 -8.83 6.36
CA SER A 137 -19.22 -7.91 7.48
C SER A 137 -18.62 -6.57 7.03
N LEU A 138 -17.59 -6.60 6.17
CA LEU A 138 -16.99 -5.39 5.62
C LEU A 138 -17.98 -4.54 4.82
N ARG A 139 -18.92 -5.15 4.09
CA ARG A 139 -19.93 -4.44 3.28
C ARG A 139 -21.03 -3.83 4.13
N GLU A 140 -21.45 -4.54 5.17
CA GLU A 140 -22.47 -4.09 6.12
C GLU A 140 -21.96 -2.87 6.90
N GLU A 141 -20.70 -2.89 7.33
CA GLU A 141 -20.11 -1.86 8.18
C GLU A 141 -19.28 -0.81 7.40
N ALA A 142 -19.28 -0.87 6.07
CA ALA A 142 -18.36 -0.08 5.23
C ALA A 142 -18.34 1.43 5.54
N SER A 143 -19.51 2.02 5.85
CA SER A 143 -19.64 3.44 6.15
C SER A 143 -19.06 3.79 7.52
N SER A 144 -19.44 3.06 8.59
CA SER A 144 -18.93 3.32 9.94
C SER A 144 -17.44 3.03 10.05
N LEU A 145 -16.95 2.00 9.36
CA LEU A 145 -15.53 1.72 9.26
C LEU A 145 -14.78 2.87 8.58
N TYR A 146 -15.29 3.40 7.46
CA TYR A 146 -14.67 4.55 6.79
C TYR A 146 -14.59 5.77 7.70
N GLU A 147 -15.70 6.14 8.36
CA GLU A 147 -15.75 7.29 9.27
C GLU A 147 -14.68 7.17 10.38
N SER A 148 -14.50 5.97 10.93
CA SER A 148 -13.47 5.72 11.94
C SER A 148 -12.03 5.77 11.40
N LEU A 149 -11.86 5.57 10.09
CA LEU A 149 -10.55 5.52 9.42
C LEU A 149 -10.13 6.82 8.76
N GLU A 150 -11.05 7.73 8.46
CA GLU A 150 -10.81 8.89 7.58
C GLU A 150 -9.57 9.70 7.99
N PHE A 151 -9.41 9.99 9.29
CA PHE A 151 -8.24 10.71 9.78
C PHE A 151 -6.93 9.94 9.58
N SER A 152 -6.96 8.62 9.74
CA SER A 152 -5.80 7.75 9.50
C SER A 152 -5.47 7.66 8.01
N LEU A 153 -6.48 7.56 7.15
CA LEU A 153 -6.33 7.59 5.69
C LEU A 153 -5.70 8.91 5.25
N ALA A 154 -6.21 10.05 5.75
CA ALA A 154 -5.67 11.36 5.47
C ALA A 154 -4.18 11.47 5.84
N LYS A 155 -3.76 10.94 7.00
CA LYS A 155 -2.34 10.89 7.39
C LYS A 155 -1.49 10.05 6.45
N VAL A 156 -1.95 8.87 6.06
CA VAL A 156 -1.23 7.99 5.12
C VAL A 156 -1.07 8.70 3.77
N VAL A 157 -2.15 9.31 3.29
CA VAL A 157 -2.19 10.08 2.05
C VAL A 157 -1.25 11.29 2.11
N SER A 158 -1.20 12.04 3.21
CA SER A 158 -0.24 13.14 3.38
C SER A 158 1.21 12.68 3.23
N VAL A 159 1.57 11.53 3.82
CA VAL A 159 2.92 10.96 3.68
C VAL A 159 3.21 10.55 2.24
N ALA A 160 2.25 9.90 1.57
CA ALA A 160 2.38 9.50 0.17
C ALA A 160 2.55 10.72 -0.76
N TYR A 161 1.77 11.77 -0.55
CA TYR A 161 1.83 13.00 -1.34
C TYR A 161 3.21 13.67 -1.23
N ILE A 162 3.72 13.88 -0.01
CA ILE A 162 5.06 14.46 0.20
C ILE A 162 6.16 13.56 -0.36
N ARG A 163 6.02 12.24 -0.25
CA ARG A 163 6.97 11.27 -0.82
C ARG A 163 7.07 11.40 -2.34
N GLU A 164 5.93 11.53 -3.02
CA GLU A 164 5.92 11.68 -4.48
C GLU A 164 6.38 13.06 -4.93
N LEU A 165 6.06 14.14 -4.18
CA LEU A 165 6.63 15.46 -4.43
C LEU A 165 8.16 15.45 -4.29
N TYR A 166 8.69 14.77 -3.28
CA TYR A 166 10.14 14.60 -3.10
C TYR A 166 10.77 13.89 -4.30
N TRP A 167 10.17 12.82 -4.80
CA TRP A 167 10.65 12.14 -6.01
C TRP A 167 10.56 13.01 -7.26
N ALA A 168 9.41 13.65 -7.49
CA ALA A 168 9.17 14.54 -8.63
C ALA A 168 10.15 15.72 -8.66
N SER A 169 10.59 16.17 -7.49
CA SER A 169 11.59 17.23 -7.32
C SER A 169 13.03 16.71 -7.40
N LYS A 170 13.25 15.52 -7.95
CA LYS A 170 14.59 14.88 -8.04
C LYS A 170 15.30 14.82 -6.68
N ARG A 171 14.53 14.59 -5.60
CA ARG A 171 15.01 14.51 -4.21
C ARG A 171 15.58 15.82 -3.66
N SER A 172 15.34 16.95 -4.33
CA SER A 172 15.75 18.28 -3.91
C SER A 172 14.55 19.23 -4.00
N ILE A 173 13.89 19.47 -2.87
CA ILE A 173 12.66 20.25 -2.83
C ILE A 173 12.86 21.52 -2.01
N ALA A 174 12.69 22.67 -2.65
CA ALA A 174 12.72 23.95 -1.96
C ALA A 174 11.42 24.13 -1.15
N VAL A 175 11.53 24.67 0.06
CA VAL A 175 10.41 24.88 1.00
C VAL A 175 9.23 25.61 0.34
N ASN A 176 9.51 26.71 -0.36
CA ASN A 176 8.49 27.51 -1.03
C ASN A 176 7.75 26.74 -2.14
N SER A 177 8.40 25.74 -2.75
CA SER A 177 7.80 24.91 -3.79
C SER A 177 6.88 23.82 -3.24
N ILE A 178 6.97 23.47 -1.96
CA ILE A 178 6.02 22.55 -1.30
C ILE A 178 4.75 23.29 -0.94
N LYS A 179 4.88 24.45 -0.28
CA LYS A 179 3.74 25.22 0.19
C LYS A 179 2.79 25.61 -0.93
N SER A 180 3.33 25.98 -2.10
CA SER A 180 2.52 26.32 -3.27
C SER A 180 1.81 25.13 -3.94
N ARG A 181 2.03 23.90 -3.46
CA ARG A 181 1.42 22.66 -3.94
C ARG A 181 0.55 21.98 -2.88
N ILE A 182 0.47 22.55 -1.69
CA ILE A 182 -0.43 22.10 -0.64
C ILE A 182 -1.69 22.96 -0.75
N ASP A 183 -2.61 22.52 -1.60
CA ASP A 183 -3.92 23.12 -1.80
C ASP A 183 -4.89 22.03 -2.25
N GLU A 184 -6.20 22.28 -2.09
CA GLU A 184 -7.22 21.29 -2.40
C GLU A 184 -7.23 20.87 -3.88
N VAL A 185 -6.94 21.79 -4.81
CA VAL A 185 -6.97 21.50 -6.25
C VAL A 185 -5.81 20.59 -6.62
N SER A 186 -4.60 20.91 -6.18
CA SER A 186 -3.41 20.08 -6.39
C SER A 186 -3.56 18.69 -5.78
N LEU A 187 -4.07 18.61 -4.55
CA LEU A 187 -4.30 17.32 -3.89
C LEU A 187 -5.40 16.50 -4.57
N THR A 188 -6.50 17.13 -4.96
CA THR A 188 -7.59 16.47 -5.69
C THR A 188 -7.11 15.91 -7.02
N LEU A 189 -6.37 16.71 -7.79
CA LEU A 189 -5.79 16.28 -9.07
C LEU A 189 -4.86 15.08 -8.87
N TRP A 190 -4.00 15.14 -7.86
CA TRP A 190 -3.09 14.04 -7.54
C TRP A 190 -3.84 12.79 -7.09
N LEU A 191 -4.88 12.90 -6.25
CA LEU A 191 -5.71 11.75 -5.85
C LEU A 191 -6.43 11.11 -7.04
N LEU A 192 -6.99 11.92 -7.93
CA LEU A 192 -7.61 11.43 -9.17
C LEU A 192 -6.61 10.66 -10.03
N ALA A 193 -5.40 11.19 -10.20
CA ALA A 193 -4.35 10.53 -10.96
C ALA A 193 -3.85 9.25 -10.27
N LYS A 194 -3.72 9.27 -8.94
CA LYS A 194 -3.18 8.15 -8.17
C LYS A 194 -4.15 7.01 -8.01
N ALA A 195 -5.44 7.29 -7.85
CA ALA A 195 -6.49 6.31 -7.59
C ALA A 195 -7.20 5.83 -8.88
N SER A 196 -6.64 6.12 -10.06
CA SER A 196 -7.22 5.70 -11.33
C SER A 196 -6.20 5.04 -12.27
N ILE A 197 -6.73 4.19 -13.16
CA ILE A 197 -6.01 3.67 -14.32
C ILE A 197 -6.69 4.26 -15.55
N GLY A 198 -6.10 5.32 -16.10
CA GLY A 198 -6.76 6.14 -17.11
C GLY A 198 -7.98 6.84 -16.52
N ARG A 199 -9.17 6.29 -16.73
CA ARG A 199 -10.43 6.75 -16.11
C ARG A 199 -11.10 5.71 -15.21
N ALA A 200 -10.61 4.46 -15.22
CA ALA A 200 -11.13 3.44 -14.33
C ALA A 200 -10.78 3.80 -12.88
N GLY A 201 -11.76 3.74 -11.98
CA GLY A 201 -11.58 4.10 -10.56
C GLY A 201 -11.94 5.55 -10.22
N ILE A 202 -12.25 6.41 -11.21
CA ILE A 202 -12.79 7.75 -10.94
C ILE A 202 -14.25 7.63 -10.44
N PRO A 203 -14.70 8.42 -9.45
CA PRO A 203 -16.11 8.50 -9.06
C PRO A 203 -17.05 8.78 -10.25
N VAL A 204 -18.28 8.27 -10.19
CA VAL A 204 -19.29 8.42 -11.26
C VAL A 204 -19.49 9.89 -11.63
N ASP A 205 -19.63 10.73 -10.61
CA ASP A 205 -19.56 12.18 -10.74
C ASP A 205 -18.22 12.65 -10.15
N PRO A 206 -17.22 13.02 -10.96
CA PRO A 206 -15.93 13.48 -10.46
C PRO A 206 -15.97 14.91 -9.87
N VAL A 207 -17.09 15.62 -9.96
CA VAL A 207 -17.26 16.94 -9.34
C VAL A 207 -17.88 16.78 -7.96
N ALA A 208 -18.99 16.03 -7.88
CA ALA A 208 -19.77 15.87 -6.65
C ALA A 208 -19.39 14.64 -5.82
N GLY A 209 -18.85 13.59 -6.44
CA GLY A 209 -18.52 12.31 -5.79
C GLY A 209 -17.13 12.24 -5.18
N ILE A 210 -16.35 13.31 -5.23
CA ILE A 210 -15.07 13.43 -4.51
C ILE A 210 -15.36 13.78 -3.06
N ASN A 211 -14.73 13.06 -2.12
CA ASN A 211 -14.79 13.41 -0.72
C ASN A 211 -13.98 14.70 -0.43
N ARG A 212 -14.67 15.85 -0.47
CA ARG A 212 -14.08 17.16 -0.21
C ARG A 212 -13.62 17.32 1.23
N ASP A 213 -14.33 16.76 2.19
CA ASP A 213 -14.00 16.85 3.61
C ASP A 213 -12.69 16.11 3.91
N GLY A 214 -12.52 14.91 3.36
CA GLY A 214 -11.26 14.14 3.45
C GLY A 214 -10.07 14.83 2.76
N VAL A 215 -10.31 15.50 1.63
CA VAL A 215 -9.30 16.32 0.94
C VAL A 215 -8.90 17.51 1.82
N ALA A 216 -9.85 18.29 2.33
CA ALA A 216 -9.60 19.44 3.19
C ALA A 216 -8.87 19.04 4.48
N LEU A 217 -9.24 17.90 5.08
CA LEU A 217 -8.56 17.32 6.24
C LEU A 217 -7.09 17.00 5.92
N THR A 218 -6.83 16.40 4.76
CA THR A 218 -5.48 16.06 4.32
C THR A 218 -4.63 17.31 4.05
N VAL A 219 -5.21 18.34 3.44
CA VAL A 219 -4.56 19.66 3.27
C VAL A 219 -4.19 20.24 4.63
N SER A 220 -5.12 20.23 5.59
CA SER A 220 -4.88 20.74 6.94
C SER A 220 -3.73 20.02 7.64
N ILE A 221 -3.64 18.69 7.50
CA ILE A 221 -2.52 17.89 8.04
C ILE A 221 -1.20 18.26 7.34
N LEU A 222 -1.22 18.43 6.02
CA LEU A 222 -0.04 18.81 5.24
C LEU A 222 0.47 20.19 5.66
N GLU A 223 -0.40 21.19 5.74
CA GLU A 223 -0.03 22.54 6.18
C GLU A 223 0.61 22.53 7.56
N ALA A 224 0.07 21.74 8.49
CA ALA A 224 0.56 21.66 9.86
C ALA A 224 1.84 20.83 10.04
N SER A 225 2.15 19.89 9.14
CA SER A 225 3.15 18.84 9.42
C SER A 225 4.05 18.43 8.24
N TRP A 226 4.01 19.11 7.10
CA TRP A 226 4.78 18.70 5.92
C TRP A 226 6.30 18.60 6.16
N GLU A 227 6.89 19.46 7.01
CA GLU A 227 8.33 19.42 7.32
C GLU A 227 8.72 18.10 8.00
N LYS A 228 7.98 17.75 9.05
CA LYS A 228 8.17 16.49 9.79
C LYS A 228 7.95 15.28 8.89
N ILE A 229 6.96 15.34 8.01
CA ILE A 229 6.69 14.29 7.03
C ILE A 229 7.86 14.17 6.05
N LEU A 230 8.36 15.29 5.51
CA LEU A 230 9.47 15.33 4.57
C LEU A 230 10.75 14.76 5.19
N ASP A 231 11.07 15.12 6.42
CA ASP A 231 12.25 14.60 7.12
C ASP A 231 12.17 13.08 7.32
N ARG A 232 10.98 12.57 7.65
CA ARG A 232 10.75 11.13 7.71
C ARG A 232 10.95 10.48 6.35
N VAL A 233 10.35 11.04 5.30
CA VAL A 233 10.48 10.55 3.92
C VAL A 233 11.95 10.52 3.48
N LYS A 234 12.72 11.58 3.74
CA LYS A 234 14.15 11.63 3.40
C LYS A 234 14.91 10.50 4.06
N ARG A 235 14.76 10.31 5.37
CA ARG A 235 15.42 9.22 6.10
C ARG A 235 15.06 7.84 5.55
N GLU A 236 13.78 7.59 5.31
CA GLU A 236 13.32 6.32 4.72
C GLU A 236 13.93 6.08 3.34
N GLN A 237 13.91 7.08 2.46
CA GLN A 237 14.38 6.95 1.08
C GLN A 237 15.91 6.89 1.00
N GLU A 238 16.64 7.66 1.81
CA GLU A 238 18.10 7.61 1.89
C GLU A 238 18.59 6.25 2.39
N ALA A 239 17.91 5.65 3.38
CA ALA A 239 18.22 4.30 3.84
C ALA A 239 18.07 3.26 2.72
N ILE A 240 17.03 3.36 1.90
CA ILE A 240 16.80 2.45 0.77
C ILE A 240 17.85 2.67 -0.34
N TYR A 241 18.05 3.91 -0.79
CA TYR A 241 18.89 4.19 -1.96
C TYR A 241 20.40 4.12 -1.68
N SER A 242 20.82 4.15 -0.41
CA SER A 242 22.22 3.92 -0.03
C SER A 242 22.57 2.44 0.07
N ASP A 243 21.59 1.54 0.19
CA ASP A 243 21.81 0.10 0.22
C ASP A 243 21.91 -0.48 -1.21
N ARG A 244 23.14 -0.49 -1.74
CA ARG A 244 23.42 -1.02 -3.09
C ARG A 244 23.04 -2.50 -3.25
N GLU A 245 23.21 -3.31 -2.20
CA GLU A 245 22.87 -4.73 -2.25
C GLU A 245 21.37 -4.92 -2.51
N TYR A 246 20.53 -4.20 -1.76
CA TYR A 246 19.08 -4.24 -1.98
C TYR A 246 18.68 -3.72 -3.36
N ILE A 247 19.28 -2.63 -3.83
CA ILE A 247 19.00 -2.08 -5.15
C ILE A 247 19.34 -3.10 -6.24
N ASP A 248 20.51 -3.73 -6.17
CA ASP A 248 20.93 -4.74 -7.15
C ASP A 248 20.02 -5.97 -7.15
N ILE A 249 19.59 -6.45 -5.98
CA ILE A 249 18.62 -7.55 -5.85
C ILE A 249 17.28 -7.15 -6.50
N SER A 250 16.80 -5.96 -6.19
CA SER A 250 15.51 -5.46 -6.68
C SER A 250 15.51 -5.27 -8.20
N LEU A 251 16.62 -4.81 -8.80
CA LEU A 251 16.74 -4.60 -10.24
C LEU A 251 16.87 -5.91 -11.04
N LYS A 252 17.50 -6.94 -10.48
CA LYS A 252 17.55 -8.29 -11.08
C LYS A 252 16.19 -8.99 -11.14
N SER A 253 15.19 -8.41 -10.48
CA SER A 253 13.83 -8.94 -10.37
C SER A 253 12.84 -8.27 -11.33
N ILE A 254 13.34 -7.44 -12.27
CA ILE A 254 12.61 -6.84 -13.40
C ILE A 254 12.71 -7.80 -14.59
#